data_AF-A0A839K172-F1
#
_entry.id   AF-A0A839K172-F1
#
_cell.length_a   1.000
_cell.length_b   1.000
_cell.length_c   1.000
_cell.angle_alpha   90.00
_cell.angle_beta   90.00
_cell.angle_gamma   90.00
#
_symmetry.space_group_name_H-M   'P 1'
#
loop_
_entity.id
_entity.type
_entity.pdbx_description
1 polymer ?
#
loop_
_entity_poly.entity_id
_entity_poly.type
_entity_poly.pdbx_seq_one_letter_code
_entity_poly.pdbx_strand_id
1 'polypeptide(L)'
;MFNATSYYSFVDGKLGYLEDPATGSGNSAFGYYLIHNNLWTEDFSIEQGVSLQNPNVVKLKRYTENNTDRILFGGCATTRIEGKYYLH
;
A
#
# COMPACT_ATOMS: atom_id res chain seq x y z
N MET A 1 -5.52 -17.92 5.55
CA MET A 1 -6.46 -16.78 5.61
C MET A 1 -5.63 -15.54 5.90
N PHE A 2 -5.56 -14.58 4.98
CA PHE A 2 -4.91 -13.29 5.23
C PHE A 2 -5.83 -12.47 6.14
N ASN A 3 -5.34 -12.07 7.30
CA ASN A 3 -6.12 -11.30 8.27
C ASN A 3 -5.84 -9.81 8.04
N ALA A 4 -6.89 -8.99 7.97
CA ALA A 4 -6.88 -7.56 7.59
C ALA A 4 -6.15 -6.61 8.58
N THR A 5 -5.31 -7.18 9.45
CA THR A 5 -4.57 -6.52 10.55
C THR A 5 -3.14 -7.03 10.61
N SER A 6 -2.53 -7.25 9.44
CA SER A 6 -1.15 -7.72 9.34
C SER A 6 -0.23 -6.56 8.96
N TYR A 7 0.89 -6.45 9.66
CA TYR A 7 1.93 -5.45 9.41
C TYR A 7 2.86 -5.90 8.28
N TYR A 8 3.12 -5.03 7.32
CA TYR A 8 3.99 -5.34 6.18
C TYR A 8 5.07 -4.28 6.00
N SER A 9 6.28 -4.77 5.74
CA SER A 9 7.45 -3.95 5.46
C SER A 9 7.88 -4.14 4.01
N PHE A 10 8.13 -3.04 3.29
CA PHE A 10 8.67 -3.04 1.93
C PHE A 10 10.12 -2.58 1.95
N VAL A 11 11.04 -3.49 1.64
CA VAL A 11 12.50 -3.27 1.75
C VAL A 11 13.11 -3.16 0.35
N ASP A 12 13.90 -2.12 0.09
CA ASP A 12 14.69 -2.00 -1.14
C ASP A 12 16.08 -1.42 -0.90
N GLY A 13 17.07 -2.31 -0.75
CA GLY A 13 18.47 -1.94 -0.54
C GLY A 13 19.15 -1.23 -1.73
N LYS A 14 18.51 -1.13 -2.90
CA LYS A 14 19.06 -0.42 -4.07
C LYS A 14 18.62 1.05 -4.13
N LEU A 15 17.47 1.39 -3.55
CA LEU A 15 16.91 2.74 -3.60
C LEU A 15 17.37 3.63 -2.42
N GLY A 16 18.25 3.11 -1.56
CA GLY A 16 18.88 3.88 -0.49
C GLY A 16 18.03 4.05 0.77
N TYR A 17 16.92 3.30 0.90
CA TYR A 17 16.13 3.21 2.12
C TYR A 17 15.99 1.75 2.57
N LEU A 18 16.02 1.52 3.88
CA LEU A 18 15.85 0.17 4.45
C LEU A 18 14.40 -0.29 4.38
N GLU A 19 13.46 0.64 4.51
CA GLU A 19 12.03 0.38 4.46
C GLU A 19 11.31 1.58 3.85
N ASP A 20 10.37 1.32 2.94
CA ASP A 20 9.45 2.33 2.43
C ASP A 20 8.26 2.46 3.40
N PRO A 21 8.00 3.68 3.91
CA PRO A 21 6.86 3.93 4.78
C PRO A 21 5.50 3.54 4.18
N ALA A 22 5.31 3.65 2.86
CA ALA A 22 4.05 3.28 2.18
C ALA A 22 4.25 3.11 0.66
N THR A 23 4.41 1.87 0.19
CA THR A 23 4.68 1.57 -1.24
C THR A 23 3.42 1.27 -2.05
N GLY A 24 2.89 2.26 -2.78
CA GLY A 24 1.69 2.06 -3.63
C GLY A 24 1.84 0.98 -4.70
N SER A 25 2.99 0.95 -5.39
CA SER A 25 3.27 -0.06 -6.43
C SER A 25 3.39 -1.47 -5.85
N GLY A 26 4.05 -1.61 -4.69
CA GLY A 26 4.18 -2.86 -3.96
C GLY A 26 2.82 -3.43 -3.52
N ASN A 27 1.94 -2.57 -3.00
CA ASN A 27 0.58 -2.96 -2.62
C ASN A 27 -0.24 -3.46 -3.82
N SER A 28 -0.10 -2.83 -4.98
CA SER A 28 -0.77 -3.30 -6.22
C SER A 28 -0.26 -4.66 -6.66
N ALA A 29 1.06 -4.87 -6.65
CA ALA A 29 1.67 -6.14 -7.01
C ALA A 29 1.26 -7.27 -6.04
N PHE A 30 1.22 -6.98 -4.74
CA PHE A 30 0.76 -7.92 -3.72
C PHE A 30 -0.70 -8.31 -3.93
N GLY A 31 -1.58 -7.33 -4.18
CA GLY A 31 -2.97 -7.64 -4.48
C GLY A 31 -3.11 -8.50 -5.75
N TYR A 32 -2.35 -8.21 -6.81
CA TYR A 32 -2.38 -9.01 -8.04
C TYR A 32 -1.99 -10.47 -7.76
N TYR A 33 -0.93 -10.66 -6.97
CA TYR A 33 -0.51 -11.99 -6.52
C TYR A 33 -1.65 -12.73 -5.80
N LEU A 34 -2.37 -12.07 -4.89
CA LEU A 34 -3.47 -12.69 -4.16
C LEU A 34 -4.63 -13.09 -5.08
N ILE A 35 -5.00 -12.24 -6.03
CA ILE A 35 -6.06 -12.55 -7.02
C ILE A 35 -5.62 -13.73 -7.88
N HIS A 36 -4.41 -13.68 -8.43
CA HIS A 36 -3.87 -14.70 -9.32
C HIS A 36 -3.80 -16.09 -8.66
N ASN A 37 -3.53 -16.14 -7.35
CA ASN A 37 -3.46 -17.38 -6.59
C ASN A 37 -4.77 -17.77 -5.90
N ASN A 38 -5.89 -17.09 -6.19
CA ASN A 38 -7.19 -17.30 -5.53
C ASN A 38 -7.13 -17.18 -3.98
N LEU A 39 -6.26 -16.31 -3.48
CA LEU A 39 -6.06 -16.04 -2.06
C LEU A 39 -6.81 -14.77 -1.60
N TRP A 40 -7.32 -13.97 -2.53
CA TRP A 40 -8.13 -12.79 -2.24
C TRP A 40 -9.54 -13.19 -1.80
N THR A 41 -9.87 -12.97 -0.52
CA THR A 41 -11.19 -13.28 0.03
C THR A 41 -12.10 -12.07 0.08
N GLU A 42 -11.59 -10.93 0.54
CA GLU A 42 -12.34 -9.69 0.75
C GLU A 42 -11.42 -8.47 0.61
N ASP A 43 -12.00 -7.28 0.55
CA ASP A 43 -11.22 -6.03 0.60
C ASP A 43 -10.58 -5.88 2.00
N PHE A 44 -9.34 -5.40 2.06
CA PHE A 44 -8.59 -5.37 3.31
C PHE A 44 -7.71 -4.13 3.45
N SER A 45 -7.19 -3.93 4.66
CA SER A 45 -6.22 -2.90 4.98
C SER A 45 -4.87 -3.53 5.32
N ILE A 46 -3.80 -2.82 4.97
CA ILE A 46 -2.41 -3.16 5.27
C ILE A 46 -1.85 -2.03 6.15
N GLU A 47 -1.25 -2.40 7.27
CA GLU A 47 -0.46 -1.49 8.10
C GLU A 47 1.00 -1.51 7.62
N GLN A 48 1.59 -0.35 7.39
CA GLN A 48 2.95 -0.18 6.84
C GLN A 48 3.74 0.92 7.58
N GLY A 49 5.06 0.81 7.51
CA GLY A 49 6.01 1.84 7.92
C GLY A 49 6.86 1.43 9.10
N VAL A 50 7.44 2.38 9.83
CA VAL A 50 8.37 2.10 10.94
C VAL A 50 7.71 2.15 12.32
N SER A 51 6.54 2.78 12.44
CA SER A 51 5.85 2.96 13.72
C SER A 51 4.69 1.98 13.88
N LEU A 52 4.83 1.05 14.82
CA LEU A 52 3.74 0.16 15.22
C LEU A 52 2.58 0.91 15.89
N GLN A 53 2.86 2.05 16.53
CA GLN A 53 1.82 2.85 17.22
C GLN A 53 1.08 3.78 16.25
N ASN A 54 1.74 4.23 15.19
CA ASN A 54 1.17 5.13 14.19
C ASN A 54 1.54 4.66 12.78
N PRO A 55 1.02 3.50 12.33
CA PRO A 55 1.32 2.99 11.01
C PRO A 55 0.64 3.81 9.92
N ASN A 56 1.19 3.76 8.71
CA ASN A 56 0.45 4.11 7.52
C ASN A 56 -0.56 2.99 7.22
N VAL A 57 -1.80 3.36 6.95
CA VAL A 57 -2.86 2.40 6.61
C VAL A 57 -3.20 2.53 5.14
N VAL A 58 -2.96 1.46 4.38
CA VAL A 58 -3.33 1.37 2.96
C VAL A 58 -4.50 0.42 2.80
N LYS A 59 -5.56 0.87 2.13
CA LYS A 59 -6.73 0.08 1.79
C LYS A 59 -6.57 -0.47 0.39
N LEU A 60 -6.82 -1.76 0.22
CA LEU A 60 -6.83 -2.40 -1.08
C LEU A 60 -8.23 -2.93 -1.36
N LYS A 61 -8.67 -2.72 -2.59
CA LYS A 61 -9.97 -3.15 -3.08
C LYS A 61 -9.84 -3.83 -4.44
N ARG A 62 -10.47 -4.99 -4.58
CA ARG A 62 -10.66 -5.64 -5.88
C ARG A 62 -11.93 -5.11 -6.52
N TYR A 63 -11.87 -4.83 -7.82
CA TYR A 63 -13.07 -4.61 -8.62
C TYR A 63 -12.86 -5.18 -10.03
N THR A 64 -13.95 -5.49 -10.71
CA THR A 64 -13.90 -6.01 -12.07
C THR A 64 -14.41 -4.94 -13.03
N GLU A 65 -13.64 -4.64 -14.06
CA GLU A 65 -13.99 -3.69 -15.13
C GLU A 65 -13.71 -4.36 -16.48
N ASN A 66 -14.70 -4.38 -17.38
CA ASN A 66 -14.59 -5.01 -18.71
C ASN A 66 -14.04 -6.45 -18.64
N ASN A 67 -14.61 -7.30 -17.77
CA ASN A 67 -14.16 -8.67 -17.50
C ASN A 67 -12.69 -8.82 -17.07
N THR A 68 -12.05 -7.73 -16.61
CA THR A 68 -10.68 -7.74 -16.11
C THR A 68 -10.68 -7.34 -14.65
N ASP A 69 -10.04 -8.15 -13.81
CA ASP A 69 -9.82 -7.81 -12.41
C ASP A 69 -8.81 -6.68 -12.29
N ARG A 70 -9.15 -5.70 -11.47
CA ARG A 70 -8.35 -4.52 -11.17
C ARG A 70 -8.22 -4.35 -9.67
N ILE A 71 -7.13 -3.69 -9.29
CA ILE A 71 -6.84 -3.35 -7.91
C ILE A 71 -6.83 -1.85 -7.76
N LEU A 72 -7.63 -1.40 -6.80
CA LEU A 72 -7.57 -0.05 -6.27
C LEU A 72 -6.80 -0.11 -4.97
N PHE A 73 -5.83 0.79 -4.82
CA PHE A 73 -5.15 1.04 -3.54
C PHE A 73 -5.28 2.51 -3.19
N GLY A 74 -5.35 2.81 -1.90
CA GLY A 74 -5.43 4.19 -1.44
C GLY A 74 -5.35 4.29 0.08
N GLY A 75 -5.18 5.51 0.57
CA GLY A 75 -5.11 5.80 1.99
C GLY A 75 -5.44 7.26 2.25
N CYS A 76 -5.29 7.66 3.50
CA CYS A 76 -5.43 9.07 3.89
C CYS A 76 -4.10 9.80 3.71
N ALA A 77 -4.17 11.10 3.42
CA ALA A 77 -3.03 11.99 3.41
C ALA A 77 -3.27 13.17 4.36
N THR A 78 -2.20 13.73 4.91
CA THR A 78 -2.25 14.93 5.74
C THR A 78 -1.11 15.86 5.36
N THR A 79 -1.40 17.16 5.24
CA THR A 79 -0.39 18.17 4.96
C THR A 79 0.52 18.33 6.19
N ARG A 80 1.80 18.02 6.05
CA ARG A 80 2.79 18.21 7.14
C ARG A 80 3.49 19.56 7.08
N ILE A 81 3.73 20.06 5.87
CA ILE A 81 4.40 21.33 5.59
C ILE A 81 3.71 21.98 4.41
N GLU A 82 3.45 23.28 4.51
CA GLU A 82 2.92 24.12 3.44
C GLU A 82 3.81 25.35 3.30
N GLY A 83 4.11 25.76 2.06
CA GLY A 83 5.00 26.88 1.80
C GLY A 83 5.19 27.16 0.32
N LYS A 84 6.11 28.09 0.00
CA LYS A 84 6.47 28.45 -1.37
C LYS A 84 7.90 28.01 -1.66
N TYR A 85 8.09 27.36 -2.80
CA TYR A 85 9.42 27.10 -3.35
C TYR A 85 9.84 28.30 -4.20
N TYR A 86 11.00 28.88 -3.91
CA TYR A 86 11.67 29.84 -4.80
C TYR A 86 12.64 29.06 -5.68
N LEU A 87 12.33 28.97 -6.97
CA LEU A 87 13.14 28.27 -7.95
C LEU A 87 14.02 29.29 -8.70
N HIS A 88 15.27 28.95 -8.97
CA HIS A 88 16.25 29.77 -9.69
C HIS A 88 16.26 29.45 -11.19
#